data_AF-A0A7V5DVK0-F1
#
_entry.id   AF-A0A7V5DVK0-F1
#
_cell.length_a   1.000
_cell.length_b   1.000
_cell.length_c   1.000
_cell.angle_alpha   90.00
_cell.angle_beta   90.00
_cell.angle_gamma   90.00
#
_symmetry.space_group_name_H-M   'P 1'
#
loop_
_entity.id
_entity.type
_entity.pdbx_description
1 polymer ?
#
loop_
_entity_poly.entity_id
_entity_poly.type
_entity_poly.pdbx_seq_one_letter_code
_entity_poly.pdbx_strand_id
1 'polypeptide(L)'
;MIGLKLADGRFFPILEETERTAKRVVLTTVRNEQTQVKVDLYRGDTESDPSSWEYIASLVLEHVRPTPTGTPELELILRLRDTSTLDARIQDEGSGEYQSLRIDIESLEYGDFSLPDFEPTSDFQTSLEDSVSSPSPSEEKEIMDTGNRPFLYPALIAFVLLCLLILGILVYFIFSATRGTPPPSLAEHPWDVTLYNLLI
;
A
#
# COMPACT_ATOMS: atom_id res chain seq x y z
N MET A 1 7.14 20.90 17.51
CA MET A 1 8.03 19.85 16.92
C MET A 1 7.14 18.80 16.25
N ILE A 2 7.63 18.09 15.24
CA ILE A 2 6.91 16.99 14.60
C ILE A 2 7.50 15.67 15.08
N GLY A 3 6.63 14.77 15.54
CA GLY A 3 7.03 13.49 16.13
C GLY A 3 5.96 12.40 16.03
N LEU A 4 6.29 11.26 16.63
CA LEU A 4 5.45 10.05 16.66
C LEU A 4 4.85 9.87 18.05
N LYS A 5 3.67 9.26 18.11
CA LYS A 5 3.23 8.60 19.34
C LYS A 5 3.71 7.15 19.36
N LEU A 6 4.53 6.82 20.34
CA LEU A 6 5.00 5.44 20.56
C LEU A 6 3.90 4.58 21.18
N ALA A 7 4.08 3.26 21.11
CA ALA A 7 3.16 2.29 21.70
C ALA A 7 3.05 2.40 23.24
N ASP A 8 4.09 2.94 23.89
CA ASP A 8 4.09 3.25 25.33
C ASP A 8 3.37 4.58 25.66
N GLY A 9 2.83 5.26 24.65
CA GLY A 9 2.10 6.51 24.79
C GLY A 9 2.97 7.77 24.81
N ARG A 10 4.31 7.65 24.75
CA ARG A 10 5.22 8.80 24.77
C ARG A 10 5.35 9.46 23.40
N PHE A 11 5.71 10.74 23.42
CA PHE A 11 6.11 11.48 22.23
C PHE A 11 7.56 11.16 21.87
N PHE A 12 7.80 10.81 20.61
CA PHE A 12 9.14 10.67 20.06
C PHE A 12 9.40 11.79 19.05
N PRO A 13 10.19 12.82 19.41
CA PRO A 13 10.48 13.92 18.52
C PRO A 13 11.37 13.44 17.38
N ILE A 14 10.98 13.78 16.14
CA ILE A 14 11.80 13.48 14.97
C ILE A 14 12.36 14.78 14.41
N LEU A 15 11.49 15.71 14.04
CA LEU A 15 11.84 16.87 13.23
C LEU A 15 11.42 18.17 13.92
N GLU A 16 12.29 19.16 13.90
CA GLU A 16 11.93 20.53 14.30
C GLU A 16 11.29 21.29 13.14
N GLU A 17 10.32 22.15 13.43
CA GLU A 17 9.57 22.89 12.38
C GLU A 17 10.42 23.96 11.66
N THR A 18 11.56 24.31 12.23
CA THR A 18 12.56 25.19 11.63
C THR A 18 13.54 24.43 10.74
N GLU A 19 13.65 23.11 10.88
CA GLU A 19 14.60 22.29 10.14
C GLU A 19 14.03 21.88 8.77
N ARG A 20 14.75 22.19 7.69
CA ARG A 20 14.40 21.81 6.31
C ARG A 20 15.13 20.55 5.84
N THR A 21 15.39 19.64 6.78
CA THR A 21 16.19 18.43 6.56
C THR A 21 15.28 17.20 6.56
N ALA A 22 15.64 16.20 5.76
CA ALA A 22 15.01 14.89 5.85
C ALA A 22 15.65 14.09 6.99
N LYS A 23 14.83 13.55 7.87
CA LYS A 23 15.28 12.64 8.93
C LYS A 23 14.72 11.25 8.71
N ARG A 24 15.54 10.26 9.01
CA ARG A 24 15.22 8.84 8.90
C ARG A 24 15.24 8.21 10.29
N VAL A 25 14.18 7.47 10.60
CA VAL A 25 14.01 6.73 11.86
C VAL A 25 13.69 5.29 11.52
N VAL A 26 14.36 4.37 12.19
CA VAL A 26 14.11 2.93 12.03
C VAL A 26 13.17 2.48 13.14
N LEU A 27 12.09 1.81 12.76
CA LEU A 27 11.03 1.34 13.63
C LEU A 27 10.97 -0.19 13.64
N THR A 28 10.40 -0.72 14.72
CA THR A 28 10.19 -2.15 14.95
C THR A 28 8.71 -2.44 15.14
N THR A 29 8.29 -3.68 14.92
CA THR A 29 6.93 -4.14 15.25
C THR A 29 6.78 -4.35 16.76
N VAL A 30 5.58 -4.07 17.28
CA VAL A 30 5.25 -4.22 18.71
C VAL A 30 4.79 -5.66 19.01
N ARG A 31 4.29 -6.37 18.01
CA ARG A 31 3.82 -7.75 18.10
C ARG A 31 4.59 -8.63 17.13
N ASN A 32 4.71 -9.91 17.48
CA ASN A 32 5.24 -10.91 16.56
C ASN A 32 4.34 -11.05 15.33
N GLU A 33 4.96 -11.29 14.18
CA GLU A 33 4.28 -11.60 12.91
C GLU A 33 3.25 -10.55 12.49
N GLN A 34 3.48 -9.28 12.87
CA GLN A 34 2.60 -8.17 12.57
C GLN A 34 2.68 -7.79 11.08
N THR A 35 1.57 -7.92 10.36
CA THR A 35 1.48 -7.67 8.90
C THR A 35 0.98 -6.29 8.53
N GLN A 36 0.52 -5.50 9.51
CA GLN A 36 0.03 -4.15 9.31
C GLN A 36 0.60 -3.21 10.38
N VAL A 37 1.09 -2.05 9.98
CA VAL A 37 1.65 -1.04 10.87
C VAL A 37 0.96 0.29 10.64
N LYS A 38 0.49 0.92 11.72
CA LYS A 38 -0.06 2.27 11.72
C LYS A 38 0.87 3.19 12.50
N VAL A 39 1.25 4.30 11.89
CA VAL A 39 2.10 5.32 12.50
C VAL A 39 1.35 6.63 12.49
N ASP A 40 1.04 7.14 13.68
CA ASP A 40 0.39 8.42 13.87
C ASP A 40 1.44 9.51 14.12
N LEU A 41 1.34 10.60 13.35
CA LEU A 41 2.19 11.77 13.39
C LEU A 41 1.49 12.92 14.11
N TYR A 42 2.24 13.60 14.97
CA TYR A 42 1.74 14.67 15.81
C TYR A 42 2.67 15.88 15.81
N ARG A 43 2.10 17.07 15.98
CA ARG A 43 2.80 18.29 16.34
C ARG A 43 2.69 18.48 17.85
N GLY A 44 3.81 18.64 18.52
CA GLY A 44 3.86 18.81 19.98
C GLY A 44 5.27 18.98 20.53
N ASP A 45 5.40 18.77 21.83
CA ASP A 45 6.63 18.81 22.62
C ASP A 45 6.72 17.57 23.52
N THR A 46 7.95 17.15 23.85
CA THR A 46 8.21 16.00 24.74
C THR A 46 7.71 16.27 26.17
N GLU A 47 7.74 17.52 26.62
CA GLU A 47 7.30 17.91 27.98
C GLU A 47 5.78 18.13 28.08
N SER A 48 5.08 18.16 26.94
CA SER A 48 3.65 18.47 26.88
C SER A 48 2.80 17.21 27.01
N ASP A 49 1.63 17.33 27.66
CA ASP A 49 0.73 16.20 27.88
C ASP A 49 0.26 15.60 26.54
N PRO A 50 0.04 14.27 26.45
CA PRO A 50 -0.43 13.61 25.23
C PRO A 50 -1.74 14.15 24.63
N SER A 51 -2.57 14.79 25.46
CA SER A 51 -3.82 15.44 25.04
C SER A 51 -3.63 16.80 24.38
N SER A 52 -2.46 17.42 24.53
CA SER A 52 -2.14 18.73 23.96
C SER A 52 -1.49 18.65 22.58
N TRP A 53 -1.11 17.45 22.13
CA TRP A 53 -0.51 17.25 20.83
C TRP A 53 -1.55 17.37 19.72
N GLU A 54 -1.22 18.11 18.69
CA GLU A 54 -2.05 18.26 17.50
C GLU A 54 -1.80 17.08 16.56
N TYR A 55 -2.87 16.38 16.17
CA TYR A 55 -2.77 15.29 15.21
C TYR A 55 -2.56 15.84 13.80
N ILE A 56 -1.53 15.35 13.11
CA ILE A 56 -1.22 15.76 11.73
C ILE A 56 -1.74 14.71 10.75
N ALA A 57 -1.33 13.46 10.93
CA ALA A 57 -1.49 12.43 9.91
C ALA A 57 -1.34 11.01 10.46
N SER A 58 -1.80 10.04 9.67
CA SER A 58 -1.57 8.61 9.90
C SER A 58 -1.00 7.98 8.63
N LEU A 59 0.08 7.21 8.77
CA LEU A 59 0.57 6.32 7.73
C LEU A 59 0.19 4.88 8.10
N VAL A 60 -0.44 4.19 7.16
CA VAL A 60 -0.77 2.76 7.29
C VAL A 60 0.02 2.01 6.23
N LEU A 61 0.84 1.06 6.67
CA LEU A 61 1.55 0.13 5.81
C LEU A 61 0.95 -1.27 5.98
N GLU A 62 0.54 -1.87 4.88
CA GLU A 62 -0.02 -3.22 4.82
C GLU A 62 1.00 -4.19 4.23
N HIS A 63 0.75 -5.50 4.37
CA HIS A 63 1.60 -6.56 3.84
C HIS A 63 3.06 -6.51 4.32
N VAL A 64 3.28 -6.01 5.54
CA VAL A 64 4.59 -6.04 6.20
C VAL A 64 5.06 -7.47 6.37
N ARG A 65 6.34 -7.72 6.12
CA ARG A 65 6.93 -9.05 6.28
C ARG A 65 6.76 -9.53 7.73
N PRO A 66 6.19 -10.73 7.97
CA PRO A 66 6.05 -11.24 9.34
C PRO A 66 7.40 -11.57 9.96
N THR A 67 7.74 -10.92 11.07
CA THR A 67 8.99 -11.14 11.82
C THR A 67 8.79 -11.12 13.33
N PRO A 68 9.77 -11.63 14.12
CA PRO A 68 9.76 -11.50 15.56
C PRO A 68 9.79 -10.02 15.99
N THR A 69 9.04 -9.69 17.03
CA THR A 69 9.00 -8.33 17.61
C THR A 69 10.38 -7.83 18.00
N GLY A 70 10.60 -6.53 17.87
CA GLY A 70 11.86 -5.87 18.20
C GLY A 70 12.94 -5.97 17.13
N THR A 71 12.69 -6.66 16.02
CA THR A 71 13.57 -6.64 14.85
C THR A 71 13.34 -5.32 14.07
N PRO A 72 14.39 -4.51 13.82
CA PRO A 72 14.25 -3.28 13.03
C PRO A 72 14.09 -3.61 11.55
N GLU A 73 12.97 -3.19 10.97
CA GLU A 73 12.64 -3.51 9.56
C GLU A 73 11.98 -2.37 8.79
N LEU A 74 11.47 -1.37 9.51
CA LEU A 74 10.67 -0.30 8.90
C LEU A 74 11.45 1.01 8.92
N GLU A 75 11.65 1.60 7.76
CA GLU A 75 12.23 2.93 7.63
C GLU A 75 11.12 3.97 7.51
N LEU A 76 11.06 4.89 8.47
CA LEU A 76 10.25 6.11 8.39
C LEU A 76 11.15 7.29 8.01
N ILE A 77 10.79 7.99 6.94
CA ILE A 77 11.47 9.17 6.43
C ILE A 77 10.49 10.33 6.50
N LEU A 78 10.85 11.36 7.27
CA LEU A 78 10.09 12.60 7.37
C LEU A 78 10.92 13.76 6.81
N ARG A 79 10.29 14.62 6.02
CA ARG A 79 10.91 15.81 5.45
C ARG A 79 9.94 16.97 5.45
N LEU A 80 10.32 18.07 6.08
CA LEU A 80 9.63 19.34 5.94
C LEU A 80 10.23 20.09 4.75
N ARG A 81 9.41 20.33 3.71
CA ARG A 81 9.85 20.96 2.46
C ARG A 81 9.88 22.47 2.58
N ASP A 82 8.77 23.03 3.03
CA ASP A 82 8.52 24.46 3.16
C ASP A 82 8.20 24.78 4.63
N THR A 83 7.53 25.90 4.95
CA THR A 83 7.05 26.14 6.33
C THR A 83 5.92 25.22 6.73
N SER A 84 5.11 24.77 5.77
CA SER A 84 3.85 24.08 6.06
C SER A 84 3.75 22.68 5.47
N THR A 85 4.52 22.33 4.43
CA THR A 85 4.35 21.05 3.72
C THR A 85 5.26 19.94 4.25
N LEU A 86 4.67 18.89 4.81
CA LEU A 86 5.31 17.68 5.31
C LEU A 86 5.23 16.54 4.29
N ASP A 87 6.38 16.02 3.89
CA ASP A 87 6.53 14.76 3.17
C ASP A 87 6.85 13.65 4.18
N ALA A 88 6.01 12.62 4.27
CA ALA A 88 6.20 11.45 5.11
C ALA A 88 6.22 10.18 4.24
N ARG A 89 7.16 9.27 4.51
CA ARG A 89 7.26 7.97 3.82
C ARG A 89 7.63 6.89 4.82
N ILE A 90 6.91 5.78 4.80
CA ILE A 90 7.28 4.55 5.51
C ILE A 90 7.55 3.45 4.50
N GLN A 91 8.57 2.63 4.75
CA GLN A 91 8.96 1.54 3.88
C GLN A 91 9.40 0.32 4.71
N ASP A 92 9.00 -0.87 4.28
CA ASP A 92 9.53 -2.14 4.76
C ASP A 92 10.60 -2.63 3.77
N GLU A 93 11.86 -2.70 4.20
CA GLU A 93 12.94 -3.22 3.35
C GLU A 93 12.76 -4.71 3.06
N GLY A 94 12.05 -5.43 3.92
CA GLY A 94 11.77 -6.83 3.76
C GLY A 94 10.77 -7.10 2.64
N SER A 95 9.54 -6.62 2.77
CA SER A 95 8.52 -6.83 1.72
C SER A 95 8.77 -5.97 0.47
N GLY A 96 9.46 -4.83 0.61
CA GLY A 96 9.55 -3.80 -0.44
C GLY A 96 8.32 -2.89 -0.49
N GLU A 97 7.32 -3.13 0.36
CA GLU A 97 6.13 -2.29 0.47
C GLU A 97 6.50 -0.92 1.03
N TYR A 98 5.84 0.11 0.52
CA TYR A 98 6.02 1.47 1.00
C TYR A 98 4.72 2.26 0.89
N GLN A 99 4.57 3.23 1.79
CA GLN A 99 3.50 4.21 1.76
C GLN A 99 4.12 5.60 1.87
N SER A 100 3.59 6.55 1.10
CA SER A 100 3.98 7.95 1.19
C SER A 100 2.77 8.86 1.28
N LEU A 101 2.95 9.99 1.96
CA LEU A 101 1.91 10.97 2.21
C LEU A 101 2.54 12.37 2.19
N ARG A 102 1.84 13.32 1.56
CA ARG A 102 2.19 14.73 1.55
C ARG A 102 1.01 15.52 2.09
N ILE A 103 1.25 16.33 3.11
CA ILE A 103 0.21 17.14 3.77
C ILE A 103 0.72 18.55 4.00
N ASP A 104 -0.19 19.52 3.87
CA ASP A 104 0.01 20.90 4.29
C ASP A 104 -0.53 21.08 5.72
N ILE A 105 0.36 21.32 6.68
CA ILE A 105 0.04 21.33 8.10
C ILE A 105 -0.74 22.60 8.48
N GLU A 106 -0.51 23.74 7.82
CA GLU A 106 -1.24 25.00 8.13
C GLU A 106 -2.72 24.92 7.72
N SER A 107 -3.05 24.10 6.73
CA SER A 107 -4.44 23.87 6.31
C SER A 107 -5.28 23.12 7.36
N LEU A 108 -4.63 22.50 8.35
CA LEU A 108 -5.30 21.79 9.45
C LEU A 108 -5.70 22.73 10.61
N GLU A 109 -5.03 23.88 10.73
CA GLU A 109 -5.19 24.83 11.84
C GLU A 109 -6.46 25.70 11.70
N TYR A 110 -6.96 25.86 10.47
CA TYR A 110 -8.22 26.54 10.18
C TYR A 110 -9.35 25.54 9.95
N GLY A 111 -9.79 24.94 11.05
CA GLY A 111 -11.07 24.25 11.11
C GLY A 111 -12.23 25.24 10.93
N ASP A 112 -12.71 25.40 9.71
CA ASP A 112 -14.10 25.77 9.45
C ASP A 112 -14.99 24.58 9.87
N PHE A 113 -15.08 24.35 11.18
CA PHE A 113 -16.06 23.47 11.81
C PHE A 113 -17.30 24.28 12.16
N SER A 114 -17.82 25.05 11.20
CA SER A 114 -19.19 25.53 11.24
C SER A 114 -20.12 24.30 11.12
N LEU A 115 -20.29 23.58 12.23
CA LEU A 115 -21.33 22.57 12.37
C LEU A 115 -22.64 23.26 11.98
N PRO A 116 -23.43 22.72 11.02
CA PRO A 116 -24.81 23.14 10.87
C PRO A 116 -25.48 22.97 12.23
N ASP A 117 -26.09 24.02 12.74
CA ASP A 117 -26.84 24.00 14.00
C ASP A 117 -28.02 23.02 13.82
N PHE A 118 -27.81 21.77 14.24
CA PHE A 118 -28.87 20.78 14.31
C PHE A 118 -29.68 21.11 15.56
N GLU A 119 -30.72 21.92 15.40
CA GLU A 119 -31.72 22.08 16.45
C GLU A 119 -32.38 20.72 16.75
N PRO A 120 -32.26 20.20 17.99
CA PRO A 120 -32.99 19.00 18.37
C PRO A 120 -34.46 19.37 18.50
N THR A 121 -35.29 18.98 17.52
CA THR A 121 -36.74 19.04 17.68
C THR A 121 -37.14 18.12 18.82
N SER A 122 -37.56 18.74 19.92
CA SER A 122 -37.92 18.14 21.20
C SER A 122 -39.27 17.41 21.13
N ASP A 123 -39.30 16.29 20.41
CA ASP A 123 -40.44 15.36 20.39
C ASP A 123 -40.00 13.96 20.86
N PHE A 124 -39.35 13.88 22.02
CA PHE A 124 -39.20 12.62 22.74
C PHE A 124 -39.82 12.78 24.13
N GLN A 125 -41.12 12.48 24.21
CA GLN A 125 -41.80 12.28 25.48
C GLN A 125 -41.11 11.14 26.23
N THR A 126 -40.54 11.51 27.36
CA THR A 126 -39.98 10.63 28.37
C THR A 126 -41.11 9.82 29.01
N SER A 127 -41.05 8.50 28.89
CA SER A 127 -41.66 7.59 29.86
C SER A 127 -40.60 6.56 30.25
N LEU A 128 -39.87 6.89 31.33
CA LEU A 128 -39.02 5.99 32.08
C LEU A 128 -39.92 5.18 33.02
N GLU A 129 -40.05 3.87 32.76
CA GLU A 129 -40.43 2.91 33.78
C GLU A 129 -39.34 1.84 33.88
N ASP A 130 -38.78 1.80 35.08
CA ASP A 130 -37.72 0.93 35.56
C ASP A 130 -38.28 -0.47 35.84
N SER A 131 -37.63 -1.52 35.33
CA SER A 131 -37.88 -2.91 35.72
C SER A 131 -36.70 -3.81 35.34
N VAL A 132 -35.85 -4.01 36.33
CA VAL A 132 -34.86 -5.08 36.57
C VAL A 132 -35.09 -6.37 35.76
N SER A 133 -34.05 -6.86 35.06
CA SER A 133 -33.48 -8.22 35.28
C SER A 133 -32.33 -8.49 34.30
N SER A 134 -31.14 -8.84 34.81
CA SER A 134 -30.09 -9.48 34.01
C SER A 134 -30.43 -10.96 33.77
N PRO A 135 -30.14 -11.49 32.59
CA PRO A 135 -29.62 -12.84 32.50
C PRO A 135 -28.28 -12.90 31.74
N SER A 136 -27.36 -13.68 32.31
CA SER A 136 -26.12 -14.17 31.69
C SER A 136 -26.44 -15.33 30.71
N PRO A 137 -25.46 -15.93 30.00
CA PRO A 137 -25.43 -16.02 28.54
C PRO A 137 -25.81 -17.41 28.02
N SER A 138 -26.45 -17.47 26.84
CA SER A 138 -26.45 -18.70 26.03
C SER A 138 -27.03 -18.46 24.63
N GLU A 139 -26.13 -18.66 23.66
CA GLU A 139 -26.33 -19.32 22.36
C GLU A 139 -27.28 -18.73 21.30
N GLU A 140 -26.59 -18.30 20.24
CA GLU A 140 -26.84 -18.69 18.85
C GLU A 140 -27.92 -17.97 18.05
N LYS A 141 -27.44 -17.04 17.22
CA LYS A 141 -27.82 -17.05 15.81
C LYS A 141 -26.64 -16.66 14.95
N GLU A 142 -26.13 -17.64 14.20
CA GLU A 142 -25.25 -17.40 13.06
C GLU A 142 -25.83 -16.29 12.18
N ILE A 143 -25.11 -15.19 12.06
CA ILE A 143 -25.17 -14.34 10.87
C ILE A 143 -23.74 -14.25 10.37
N MET A 144 -23.43 -15.19 9.49
CA MET A 144 -22.35 -15.11 8.53
C MET A 144 -22.58 -13.85 7.69
N ASP A 145 -21.97 -12.72 8.05
CA ASP A 145 -21.90 -11.57 7.17
C ASP A 145 -20.77 -11.78 6.16
N THR A 146 -21.09 -12.61 5.17
CA THR A 146 -20.30 -12.82 3.96
C THR A 146 -20.22 -11.52 3.16
N GLY A 147 -19.06 -10.88 3.25
CA GLY A 147 -18.30 -10.48 2.09
C GLY A 147 -18.96 -9.50 1.12
N ASN A 148 -18.93 -8.22 1.47
CA ASN A 148 -18.88 -7.16 0.46
C ASN A 148 -17.45 -7.03 -0.09
N ARG A 149 -17.02 -8.01 -0.89
CA ARG A 149 -15.86 -7.83 -1.79
C ARG A 149 -16.37 -7.17 -3.07
N PRO A 150 -15.75 -6.09 -3.57
CA PRO A 150 -16.18 -5.51 -4.83
C PRO A 150 -16.05 -6.56 -5.93
N PHE A 151 -17.09 -6.65 -6.76
CA PHE A 151 -17.36 -7.59 -7.85
C PHE A 151 -16.30 -7.62 -9.00
N LEU A 152 -15.06 -7.17 -8.76
CA LEU A 152 -14.02 -6.96 -9.78
C LEU A 152 -13.11 -8.17 -10.06
N TYR A 153 -13.11 -9.20 -9.22
CA TYR A 153 -12.25 -10.37 -9.39
C TYR A 153 -12.48 -11.20 -10.68
N PRO A 154 -13.70 -11.46 -11.19
CA PRO A 154 -13.86 -12.21 -12.43
C PRO A 154 -13.38 -11.43 -13.66
N ALA A 155 -13.50 -10.10 -13.64
CA ALA A 155 -13.01 -9.23 -14.71
C ALA A 155 -11.47 -9.22 -14.76
N LEU A 156 -10.81 -9.20 -13.59
CA LEU A 156 -9.35 -9.31 -13.49
C LEU A 156 -8.84 -10.66 -14.02
N ILE A 157 -9.50 -11.76 -13.63
CA ILE A 157 -9.14 -13.11 -14.10
C ILE A 157 -9.30 -13.21 -15.63
N ALA A 158 -10.40 -12.69 -16.19
CA ALA A 158 -10.60 -12.67 -17.63
C ALA A 158 -9.53 -11.84 -18.36
N PHE A 159 -9.13 -10.70 -17.79
CA PHE A 159 -8.07 -9.85 -18.36
C PHE A 159 -6.69 -10.52 -18.35
N VAL A 160 -6.35 -11.22 -17.26
CA VAL A 160 -5.10 -11.98 -17.17
C VAL A 160 -5.06 -13.12 -18.19
N LEU A 161 -6.17 -13.87 -18.33
CA LEU A 161 -6.26 -14.94 -19.33
C LEU A 161 -6.17 -14.39 -20.77
N LEU A 162 -6.80 -13.25 -21.04
CA LEU A 162 -6.71 -12.57 -22.33
C LEU A 162 -5.27 -12.15 -22.64
N CYS A 163 -4.55 -11.56 -21.67
CA CYS A 163 -3.15 -11.18 -21.84
C CYS A 163 -2.26 -12.40 -22.12
N LEU A 164 -2.43 -13.51 -21.40
CA LEU A 164 -1.67 -14.74 -21.64
C LEU A 164 -1.94 -15.34 -23.02
N LEU A 165 -3.20 -15.30 -23.49
CA LEU A 165 -3.57 -15.77 -24.82
C LEU A 165 -2.94 -14.90 -25.92
N ILE A 166 -2.96 -13.57 -25.78
CA ILE A 166 -2.32 -12.65 -26.72
C ILE A 166 -0.80 -12.87 -26.73
N LEU A 167 -0.17 -13.03 -25.57
CA LEU A 167 1.26 -13.30 -25.45
C LEU A 167 1.63 -14.61 -26.17
N GLY A 168 0.84 -15.67 -25.98
CA GLY A 168 1.04 -16.96 -26.65
C GLY A 168 0.94 -16.85 -28.17
N ILE A 169 -0.06 -16.12 -28.68
CA ILE A 169 -0.21 -15.86 -30.11
C ILE A 169 0.97 -15.05 -30.65
N LEU A 170 1.43 -14.02 -29.92
CA LEU A 170 2.58 -13.21 -30.31
C LEU A 170 3.85 -14.07 -30.42
N VAL A 171 4.12 -14.91 -29.42
CA VAL A 171 5.27 -15.83 -29.41
C VAL A 171 5.17 -16.83 -30.57
N TYR A 172 3.99 -17.41 -30.80
CA TYR A 172 3.75 -18.30 -31.93
C TYR A 172 4.00 -17.60 -33.27
N PHE A 173 3.51 -16.36 -33.43
CA PHE A 173 3.68 -15.60 -34.66
C PHE A 173 5.16 -15.30 -34.93
N ILE A 174 5.90 -14.83 -33.93
CA ILE A 174 7.35 -14.61 -34.02
C ILE A 174 8.06 -15.91 -34.42
N PHE A 175 7.75 -17.02 -33.74
CA PHE A 175 8.35 -18.31 -34.04
C PHE A 175 8.02 -18.78 -35.45
N SER A 176 6.77 -18.61 -35.89
CA SER A 176 6.34 -18.97 -37.25
C SER A 176 7.02 -18.11 -38.31
N ALA A 177 7.22 -16.81 -38.06
CA ALA A 177 7.89 -15.90 -38.97
C ALA A 177 9.40 -16.20 -39.09
N THR A 178 10.03 -16.74 -38.05
CA THR A 178 11.44 -17.16 -38.09
C THR A 178 11.70 -18.48 -38.80
N ARG A 179 10.66 -19.28 -39.11
CA ARG A 179 10.80 -20.49 -39.94
C ARG A 179 10.80 -20.12 -41.43
N GLY A 180 11.81 -19.35 -41.82
CA GLY A 180 12.11 -19.00 -43.20
C GLY A 180 12.55 -20.22 -44.02
N THR A 181 12.11 -20.21 -45.27
CA THR A 181 12.31 -21.11 -46.43
C THR A 181 13.47 -22.12 -46.39
N PRO A 182 13.26 -23.37 -46.88
CA PRO A 182 14.35 -24.33 -47.07
C PRO A 182 15.42 -23.74 -48.00
N PRO A 183 16.72 -24.06 -47.79
CA PRO A 183 17.79 -23.55 -48.62
C PRO A 183 17.54 -23.96 -50.08
N PRO A 184 17.83 -23.07 -51.07
CA PRO A 184 17.66 -23.42 -52.47
C PRO A 184 18.52 -24.66 -52.79
N SER A 185 17.92 -25.63 -53.47
CA SER A 185 18.64 -26.80 -53.98
C SER A 185 19.77 -26.33 -54.89
N LEU A 186 21.00 -26.75 -54.61
CA LEU A 186 22.13 -26.58 -55.52
C LEU A 186 21.78 -27.25 -56.85
N ALA A 187 21.44 -26.45 -57.85
CA ALA A 187 21.35 -26.93 -59.22
C ALA A 187 22.78 -27.28 -59.67
N GLU A 188 23.04 -28.58 -59.78
CA GLU A 188 24.27 -29.10 -60.38
C GLU A 188 24.42 -28.54 -61.80
N HIS A 189 25.51 -27.82 -62.03
CA HIS A 189 25.80 -27.13 -63.27
C HIS A 189 26.41 -28.12 -64.28
N PRO A 190 25.79 -28.38 -65.44
CA PRO A 190 26.18 -29.49 -66.33
C PRO A 190 27.20 -29.04 -67.36
N TRP A 191 28.47 -28.83 -66.98
CA TRP A 191 29.55 -28.69 -67.96
C TRP A 191 30.83 -29.39 -67.52
N ASP A 192 30.78 -30.72 -67.39
CA ASP A 192 32.03 -31.50 -67.25
C ASP A 192 31.93 -32.94 -67.79
N VAL A 193 31.17 -33.16 -68.87
CA VAL A 193 31.07 -34.50 -69.51
C VAL A 193 31.48 -34.51 -70.99
N THR A 194 31.82 -33.37 -71.60
CA THR A 194 32.08 -33.30 -73.05
C THR A 194 33.57 -33.24 -73.45
N LEU A 195 34.52 -33.20 -72.51
CA LEU A 195 35.95 -33.14 -72.84
C LEU A 195 36.70 -34.49 -72.80
N TYR A 196 36.05 -35.59 -72.43
CA TYR A 196 36.72 -36.90 -72.33
C TYR A 196 36.61 -37.80 -73.58
N ASN A 197 35.93 -37.37 -74.64
CA ASN A 197 35.68 -38.20 -75.84
C ASN A 197 36.40 -37.75 -77.11
N LEU A 198 37.54 -37.05 -76.99
CA LEU A 198 38.36 -36.62 -78.14
C LEU A 198 39.84 -37.07 -78.07
N LEU A 199 40.15 -38.14 -77.34
CA LEU A 199 41.52 -38.66 -77.27
C LEU A 199 41.63 -40.19 -77.20
N ILE A 200 40.72 -40.91 -77.89
CA ILE A 200 40.90 -42.31 -78.30
C ILE A 200 40.40 -42.47 -79.74
#